data_AF-A0ABD5SY78-F1
#
_entry.id   AF-A0ABD5SY78-F1
#
_cell.length_a   1.000
_cell.length_b   1.000
_cell.length_c   1.000
_cell.angle_alpha   90.00
_cell.angle_beta   90.00
_cell.angle_gamma   90.00
#
_symmetry.space_group_name_H-M   'P 1'
#
loop_
_entity.id
_entity.type
_entity.pdbx_description
1 polymer ?
#
loop_
_entity_poly.entity_id
_entity_poly.type
_entity_poly.pdbx_seq_one_letter_code
_entity_poly.pdbx_strand_id
1 'polypeptide(L)'
;MQPNQSLSLKIVDKVAEREGVQPEELNPPIHSAINTDALDSLYDARDSERNPSTIEFAYNGYTVTVDSRGDVDLENRVAALDPEKTVV
;
A
#
# COMPACT_ATOMS: atom_id res chain seq x y z
N MET A 1 10.84 24.16 -4.66
CA MET A 1 10.15 22.99 -5.22
C MET A 1 10.42 21.86 -4.26
N GLN A 2 9.66 21.77 -3.18
CA GLN A 2 9.75 20.59 -2.30
C GLN A 2 8.95 19.51 -3.03
N PRO A 3 9.52 18.33 -3.31
CA PRO A 3 8.73 17.24 -3.82
C PRO A 3 7.75 16.90 -2.70
N ASN A 4 6.50 17.31 -2.93
CA ASN A 4 5.34 16.80 -2.22
C ASN A 4 5.53 15.28 -2.16
N GLN A 5 5.73 14.74 -0.96
CA GLN A 5 6.12 13.34 -0.77
C GLN A 5 5.16 12.47 -1.57
N SER A 6 5.63 11.90 -2.68
CA SER A 6 4.81 11.15 -3.61
C SER A 6 4.08 10.06 -2.84
N LEU A 7 2.78 9.88 -3.10
CA LEU A 7 1.97 8.89 -2.39
C LEU A 7 2.60 7.49 -2.48
N SER A 8 3.23 7.21 -3.62
CA SER A 8 4.06 6.03 -3.85
C SER A 8 5.17 5.84 -2.82
N LEU A 9 5.92 6.88 -2.46
CA LEU A 9 6.97 6.83 -1.41
C LEU A 9 6.37 6.47 -0.05
N LYS A 10 5.22 7.07 0.31
CA LYS A 10 4.55 6.79 1.59
C LYS A 10 4.06 5.34 1.67
N ILE A 11 3.53 4.80 0.57
CA ILE A 11 3.11 3.40 0.47
C ILE A 11 4.32 2.47 0.64
N VAL A 12 5.41 2.74 -0.06
CA VAL A 12 6.64 1.95 0.04
C VAL A 12 7.16 1.93 1.47
N ASP A 13 7.23 3.08 2.13
CA ASP A 13 7.69 3.22 3.51
C ASP A 13 6.81 2.41 4.47
N LYS A 14 5.48 2.55 4.37
CA LYS A 14 4.52 1.81 5.20
C LYS A 14 4.60 0.29 5.04
N VAL A 15 4.77 -0.17 3.80
CA VAL A 15 4.93 -1.60 3.50
C VAL A 15 6.25 -2.12 4.06
N ALA A 16 7.35 -1.37 3.90
CA ALA A 16 8.66 -1.70 4.44
C ALA A 16 8.65 -1.74 5.98
N GLU A 17 8.09 -0.72 6.63
CA GLU A 17 7.90 -0.66 8.09
C GLU A 17 7.13 -1.88 8.60
N ARG A 18 6.08 -2.31 7.88
CA ARG A 18 5.29 -3.48 8.27
C ARG A 18 6.05 -4.79 8.13
N GLU A 19 6.76 -4.98 7.02
CA GLU A 19 7.60 -6.17 6.82
C GLU A 19 8.85 -6.15 7.72
N GLY A 20 9.16 -5.01 8.34
CA GLY A 20 10.33 -4.82 9.20
C GLY A 20 11.65 -4.77 8.41
N VAL A 21 11.58 -4.45 7.13
CA VAL A 21 12.72 -4.39 6.20
C VAL A 21 12.88 -2.98 5.67
N GLN A 22 14.01 -2.70 5.00
CA GLN A 22 14.13 -1.42 4.30
C GLN A 22 13.32 -1.41 2.98
N PRO A 23 12.86 -0.24 2.51
CA PRO A 23 12.23 -0.06 1.21
C PRO A 23 12.93 -0.73 0.03
N GLU A 24 14.26 -0.72 0.04
CA GLU A 24 15.12 -1.33 -0.98
C GLU A 24 15.26 -2.85 -0.85
N GLU A 25 14.96 -3.39 0.33
CA GLU A 25 14.98 -4.82 0.62
C GLU A 25 13.63 -5.51 0.34
N LEU A 26 12.59 -4.73 0.03
CA LEU A 26 11.28 -5.26 -0.38
C LEU A 26 11.43 -6.11 -1.63
N ASN A 27 11.08 -7.39 -1.52
CA ASN A 27 11.14 -8.35 -2.61
C ASN A 27 9.82 -9.13 -2.71
N PRO A 28 9.03 -8.95 -3.78
CA PRO A 28 9.31 -8.12 -4.97
C PRO A 28 9.15 -6.62 -4.67
N PRO A 29 9.82 -5.70 -5.38
CA PRO A 29 9.67 -4.27 -5.13
C PRO A 29 8.24 -3.80 -5.43
N ILE A 30 7.71 -2.84 -4.65
CA ILE A 30 6.33 -2.32 -4.79
C ILE A 30 6.01 -1.88 -6.22
N HIS A 31 6.96 -1.22 -6.90
CA HIS A 31 6.77 -0.75 -8.28
C HIS A 31 6.59 -1.90 -9.30
N SER A 32 6.95 -3.14 -8.92
CA SER A 32 6.72 -4.33 -9.74
C SER A 32 5.28 -4.86 -9.59
N ALA A 33 4.61 -4.58 -8.47
CA ALA A 33 3.23 -5.01 -8.23
C ALA A 33 2.22 -3.95 -8.66
N ILE A 34 2.59 -2.67 -8.50
CA ILE A 34 1.74 -1.53 -8.84
C ILE A 34 2.56 -0.42 -9.50
N ASN A 35 1.96 0.30 -10.43
CA ASN A 35 2.62 1.43 -11.07
C ASN A 35 2.56 2.67 -10.15
N THR A 36 3.67 2.94 -9.47
CA THR A 36 3.85 4.07 -8.55
C THR A 36 3.74 5.44 -9.22
N ASP A 37 4.08 5.53 -10.52
CA ASP A 37 4.00 6.76 -11.32
C ASP A 37 2.56 7.07 -11.73
N ALA A 38 1.82 6.02 -12.12
CA ALA A 38 0.38 6.13 -12.34
C ALA A 38 -0.36 6.52 -11.06
N LEU A 39 0.05 5.99 -9.90
CA LEU A 39 -0.50 6.37 -8.60
C LEU A 39 -0.26 7.84 -8.27
N ASP A 40 0.97 8.32 -8.51
CA ASP A 40 1.33 9.72 -8.30
C ASP A 40 0.50 10.63 -9.23
N SER A 41 0.38 10.27 -10.51
CA SER A 41 -0.47 10.98 -11.48
C SER A 41 -1.96 10.98 -11.09
N LEU A 42 -2.45 9.88 -10.51
CA LEU A 42 -3.83 9.74 -10.02
C LEU A 42 -4.12 10.70 -8.86
N TYR A 43 -3.09 11.06 -8.08
CA TYR A 43 -3.20 11.87 -6.88
C TYR A 43 -2.76 13.33 -7.09
N ASP A 44 -1.85 13.58 -8.04
CA ASP A 44 -1.45 14.91 -8.51
C ASP A 44 -2.56 15.57 -9.35
N ALA A 45 -3.49 14.77 -9.90
CA ALA A 45 -4.74 15.27 -10.43
C ALA A 45 -5.45 16.12 -9.35
N ARG A 46 -5.27 17.45 -9.43
CA ARG A 46 -5.80 18.46 -8.51
C ARG A 46 -7.34 18.53 -8.45
N ASP A 47 -7.98 17.61 -9.14
CA ASP A 47 -9.41 17.46 -9.22
C ASP A 47 -9.86 16.50 -8.11
N SER A 48 -10.06 17.06 -6.91
CA SER A 48 -10.60 16.34 -5.74
C SER A 48 -11.92 15.61 -6.03
N GLU A 49 -12.61 15.97 -7.13
CA GLU A 49 -13.85 15.34 -7.60
C GLU A 49 -13.60 14.07 -8.45
N ARG A 50 -12.40 13.88 -9.02
CA ARG A 50 -12.02 12.67 -9.78
C ARG A 50 -11.02 11.77 -9.08
N ASN A 51 -10.44 12.20 -7.97
CA ASN A 51 -9.53 11.35 -7.22
C ASN A 51 -10.32 10.17 -6.66
N PRO A 52 -9.92 8.92 -6.95
CA PRO A 52 -10.58 7.78 -6.34
C PRO A 52 -10.41 7.89 -4.83
N SER A 53 -11.52 7.79 -4.11
CA SER A 53 -11.55 7.99 -2.67
C SER A 53 -10.72 6.95 -1.92
N THR A 54 -10.47 5.79 -2.55
CA THR A 54 -9.69 4.70 -1.96
C THR A 54 -9.05 3.86 -3.06
N ILE A 55 -7.78 3.49 -2.89
CA ILE A 55 -7.03 2.59 -3.77
C ILE A 55 -6.72 1.32 -2.98
N GLU A 56 -7.19 0.17 -3.45
CA GLU A 56 -6.90 -1.13 -2.84
C GLU A 56 -6.12 -2.00 -3.82
N PHE A 57 -5.02 -2.60 -3.38
CA PHE A 57 -4.25 -3.54 -4.20
C PHE A 57 -3.62 -4.65 -3.37
N ALA A 58 -3.42 -5.81 -3.99
CA ALA A 58 -2.76 -6.94 -3.35
C ALA A 58 -1.23 -6.87 -3.56
N TYR A 59 -0.46 -7.00 -2.49
CA TYR A 59 0.99 -7.05 -2.51
C TYR A 59 1.51 -8.14 -1.58
N ASN A 60 2.27 -9.10 -2.12
CA ASN A 60 2.89 -10.19 -1.35
C ASN A 60 1.95 -10.97 -0.39
N GLY A 61 0.65 -11.05 -0.71
CA GLY A 61 -0.36 -11.69 0.16
C GLY A 61 -1.06 -10.75 1.16
N TYR A 62 -0.65 -9.48 1.20
CA TYR A 62 -1.31 -8.40 1.92
C TYR A 62 -2.26 -7.63 1.00
N THR A 63 -3.34 -7.10 1.57
CA THR A 63 -4.18 -6.09 0.94
C THR A 63 -3.69 -4.72 1.43
N VAL A 64 -3.21 -3.89 0.52
CA VAL A 64 -2.81 -2.51 0.81
C VAL A 64 -3.97 -1.61 0.43
N THR A 65 -4.45 -0.81 1.37
CA THR A 65 -5.57 0.10 1.19
C THR A 65 -5.10 1.52 1.45
N VAL A 66 -5.31 2.41 0.49
CA VAL A 66 -4.86 3.81 0.56
C VAL A 66 -6.06 4.73 0.45
N ASP A 67 -6.32 5.51 1.48
CA ASP A 67 -7.43 6.47 1.50
C ASP A 67 -7.08 7.77 0.74
N SER A 68 -8.12 8.52 0.36
CA SER A 68 -8.08 9.90 -0.17
C SER A 68 -7.30 10.93 0.66
N ARG A 69 -6.97 10.61 1.92
CA ARG A 69 -6.09 11.38 2.81
C ARG A 69 -4.62 10.97 2.69
N GLY A 70 -4.33 9.95 1.88
CA GLY A 70 -3.03 9.30 1.74
C GLY A 70 -2.69 8.42 2.93
N ASP A 71 -3.69 8.00 3.71
CA ASP A 71 -3.47 7.06 4.80
C ASP A 71 -3.35 5.65 4.23
N VAL A 72 -2.35 4.89 4.67
CA VAL A 72 -2.03 3.56 4.13
C VAL A 72 -2.31 2.54 5.21
N ASP A 73 -3.38 1.78 5.01
CA ASP A 73 -3.71 0.60 5.78
C ASP A 73 -3.22 -0.65 5.05
N LEU A 74 -2.92 -1.68 5.83
CA LEU A 74 -2.39 -2.93 5.34
C LEU A 74 -3.17 -4.00 6.09
N GLU A 75 -3.76 -4.94 5.38
CA GLU A 75 -4.48 -6.08 5.95
C GLU A 75 -3.82 -7.38 5.49
N ASN A 76 -3.57 -8.31 6.41
CA ASN A 76 -3.04 -9.61 6.03
C ASN A 76 -4.18 -10.48 5.51
N ARG A 77 -4.06 -11.06 4.31
CA ARG A 77 -5.15 -11.89 3.75
C ARG A 77 -5.31 -13.26 4.43
N VAL A 78 -4.58 -13.52 5.51
CA VAL A 78 -4.69 -14.77 6.29
C VAL A 78 -4.76 -14.51 7.79
N ALA A 79 -6.01 -14.44 8.28
CA ALA A 79 -6.46 -15.02 9.55
C ALA A 79 -7.99 -15.20 9.58
N ALA A 80 -8.62 -15.61 8.46
CA ALA A 80 -9.90 -16.33 8.50
C ALA A 80 -9.69 -17.83 8.22
N LEU A 81 -8.44 -18.30 8.32
CA LEU A 81 -8.08 -19.71 8.26
C LEU A 81 -7.37 -20.14 9.54
N ASP A 82 -8.07 -19.99 10.67
CA ASP A 82 -7.99 -20.96 11.75
C ASP A 82 -9.39 -21.57 11.93
N PRO A 83 -9.84 -22.54 11.11
CA PRO A 83 -11.01 -23.33 11.51
C PRO A 83 -10.67 -24.22 12.71
N GLU A 84 -9.48 -24.85 12.76
CA GLU A 84 -9.25 -25.94 13.71
C GLU A 84 -7.75 -26.16 14.01
N LYS A 85 -7.28 -25.75 15.20
CA LYS A 85 -6.31 -26.50 16.03
C LYS A 85 -6.27 -25.95 17.47
N THR A 86 -7.19 -26.40 18.32
CA THR A 86 -6.93 -27.37 19.41
C THR A 86 -6.16 -26.82 20.61
N VAL A 87 -6.84 -26.68 21.76
CA VAL A 87 -6.24 -26.99 23.06
C VAL A 87 -7.30 -27.60 24.01
N VAL A 88 -7.09 -28.89 24.29
CA VAL A 88 -7.53 -29.82 25.36
C VAL A 88 -9.01 -29.99 25.73
#